data_AF-A0A2E6DVK8-F1
#
_entry.id   AF-A0A2E6DVK8-F1
#
_cell.length_a   1.000
_cell.length_b   1.000
_cell.length_c   1.000
_cell.angle_alpha   90.00
_cell.angle_beta   90.00
_cell.angle_gamma   90.00
#
_symmetry.space_group_name_H-M   'P 1'
#
loop_
_entity.id
_entity.type
_entity.pdbx_description
1 polymer ?
#
loop_
_entity_poly.entity_id
_entity_poly.type
_entity_poly.pdbx_seq_one_letter_code
_entity_poly.pdbx_strand_id
1 'polypeptide(L)'
;MENAETFKQKGPIVECVELSQQQIEWLDAGVEHFNAGRFWHAHEDWEDLWKSLKGVAEQKLVDGVQGLIQIAAMLLNHERKKVRGVTNLWAKSSAKLEPVIDGLFGIDVSSLYADSEPFHRDVEVFSLVASTVKIKQQS
;
A
#
# COMPACT_ATOMS: atom_id res chain seq x y z
N MET A 1 26.93 43.21 24.45
CA MET A 1 27.72 41.97 24.44
C MET A 1 26.71 40.86 24.71
N GLU A 2 25.96 40.34 23.72
CA GLU A 2 26.38 39.44 22.61
C GLU A 2 27.01 38.16 23.22
N ASN A 3 26.60 36.90 23.02
CA ASN A 3 25.72 36.14 22.10
C ASN A 3 25.22 34.90 22.89
N ALA A 4 23.96 34.45 22.76
CA ALA A 4 23.52 33.34 21.91
C ALA A 4 24.39 32.06 21.95
N GLU A 5 23.93 31.02 22.65
CA GLU A 5 24.19 29.62 22.26
C GLU A 5 22.89 28.82 22.28
N THR A 6 22.43 28.55 21.07
CA THR A 6 21.26 27.73 20.76
C THR A 6 21.70 26.27 20.77
N PHE A 7 21.26 25.47 21.74
CA PHE A 7 21.36 24.02 21.63
C PHE A 7 20.25 23.50 20.71
N LYS A 8 20.49 23.52 19.39
CA LYS A 8 19.74 22.70 18.43
C LYS A 8 20.24 21.27 18.55
N GLN A 9 19.54 20.42 19.29
CA GLN A 9 19.64 18.97 19.07
C GLN A 9 18.88 18.64 17.78
N LYS A 10 19.60 18.57 16.66
CA LYS A 10 19.15 17.87 15.44
C LYS A 10 19.80 16.49 15.44
N GLY A 11 19.15 15.53 16.11
CA GLY A 11 19.27 14.13 15.74
C GLY A 11 18.18 13.80 14.70
N PRO A 12 18.37 12.83 13.80
CA PRO A 12 17.27 12.36 12.96
C PRO A 12 16.30 11.62 13.87
N ILE A 13 15.22 12.30 14.26
CA ILE A 13 14.06 11.63 14.81
C ILE A 13 13.51 10.84 13.61
N VAL A 14 13.59 9.52 13.67
CA VAL A 14 12.78 8.67 12.79
C VAL A 14 11.35 8.93 13.26
N GLU A 15 10.73 9.99 12.75
CA GLU A 15 9.35 10.33 13.04
C GLU A 15 8.51 9.25 12.38
N CYS A 16 8.17 8.21 13.15
CA CYS A 16 7.06 7.33 12.83
C CYS A 16 5.85 8.24 12.60
N VAL A 17 5.41 8.38 11.35
CA VAL A 17 4.20 9.14 11.03
C VAL A 17 3.03 8.41 11.66
N GLU A 18 2.51 8.96 12.76
CA GLU A 18 1.24 8.53 13.32
C GLU A 18 0.11 9.00 12.40
N LEU A 19 -0.68 8.05 11.90
CA LEU A 19 -1.88 8.37 11.13
C LEU A 19 -2.92 9.03 12.03
N SER A 20 -3.60 10.05 11.51
CA SER A 20 -4.81 10.60 12.15
C SER A 20 -5.92 9.55 12.22
N GLN A 21 -6.91 9.77 13.09
CA GLN A 21 -8.08 8.89 13.21
C GLN A 21 -8.77 8.60 11.87
N GLN A 22 -8.96 9.64 11.03
CA GLN A 22 -9.58 9.48 9.72
C GLN A 22 -8.73 8.62 8.76
N GLN A 23 -7.40 8.76 8.83
CA GLN A 23 -6.48 7.98 8.01
C GLN A 23 -6.44 6.51 8.42
N ILE A 24 -6.55 6.24 9.73
CA ILE A 24 -6.69 4.88 10.27
C ILE A 24 -7.99 4.27 9.76
N GLU A 25 -9.11 5.00 9.81
CA GLU A 25 -10.40 4.51 9.31
C GLU A 25 -10.34 4.12 7.82
N TRP A 26 -9.72 4.94 6.96
CA TRP A 26 -9.52 4.60 5.55
C TRP A 26 -8.59 3.41 5.35
N LEU A 27 -7.52 3.31 6.13
CA LEU A 27 -6.60 2.18 6.08
C LEU A 27 -7.35 0.87 6.39
N ASP A 28 -8.04 0.85 7.52
CA ASP A 28 -8.75 -0.32 8.05
C ASP A 28 -9.94 -0.72 7.18
N ALA A 29 -10.74 0.25 6.71
CA ALA A 29 -11.84 0.00 5.78
C ALA A 29 -11.33 -0.63 4.47
N GLY A 30 -10.23 -0.10 3.92
CA GLY A 30 -9.63 -0.66 2.73
C GLY A 30 -9.08 -2.07 2.94
N VAL A 31 -8.49 -2.37 4.10
CA VAL A 31 -8.07 -3.74 4.47
C VAL A 31 -9.27 -4.68 4.58
N GLU A 32 -10.36 -4.26 5.23
CA GLU A 32 -11.58 -5.06 5.33
C GLU A 32 -12.18 -5.35 3.95
N HIS A 33 -12.30 -4.33 3.11
CA HIS A 33 -12.80 -4.46 1.75
C HIS A 33 -11.92 -5.36 0.89
N PHE A 34 -10.59 -5.21 0.98
CA PHE A 34 -9.64 -6.06 0.27
C PHE A 34 -9.79 -7.52 0.71
N ASN A 35 -9.82 -7.77 2.01
CA ASN A 35 -9.97 -9.10 2.59
C ASN A 35 -11.35 -9.72 2.30
N ALA A 36 -12.35 -8.92 1.95
CA ALA A 36 -13.65 -9.41 1.48
C ALA A 36 -13.73 -9.58 -0.06
N GLY A 37 -12.63 -9.36 -0.80
CA GLY A 37 -12.61 -9.39 -2.26
C GLY A 37 -13.29 -8.19 -2.92
N ARG A 38 -13.64 -7.15 -2.16
CA ARG A 38 -14.23 -5.90 -2.66
C ARG A 38 -13.14 -4.94 -3.14
N PHE A 39 -12.30 -5.38 -4.08
CA PHE A 39 -11.09 -4.67 -4.49
C PHE A 39 -11.32 -3.22 -4.97
N TRP A 40 -12.44 -2.95 -5.63
CA TRP A 40 -12.78 -1.59 -6.04
C TRP A 40 -13.06 -0.67 -4.84
N HIS A 41 -13.73 -1.16 -3.80
CA HIS A 41 -14.00 -0.36 -2.61
C HIS A 41 -12.72 -0.13 -1.81
N ALA A 42 -11.86 -1.15 -1.69
CA ALA A 42 -10.54 -1.00 -1.09
C ALA A 42 -9.68 0.04 -1.81
N HIS A 43 -9.75 0.08 -3.15
CA HIS A 43 -9.11 1.13 -3.94
C HIS A 43 -9.62 2.52 -3.56
N GLU A 44 -10.93 2.72 -3.42
CA GLU A 44 -11.51 4.03 -3.09
C GLU A 44 -11.09 4.49 -1.69
N ASP A 45 -11.18 3.64 -0.67
CA ASP A 45 -10.76 3.97 0.69
C ASP A 45 -9.28 4.38 0.74
N TRP A 46 -8.41 3.60 0.07
CA TRP A 46 -6.99 3.92 0.03
C TRP A 46 -6.66 5.12 -0.87
N GLU A 47 -7.51 5.48 -1.83
CA GLU A 47 -7.31 6.71 -2.63
C GLU A 47 -7.42 7.96 -1.75
N ASP A 48 -8.38 7.99 -0.83
CA ASP A 48 -8.54 9.09 0.12
C ASP A 48 -7.39 9.14 1.13
N LEU A 49 -6.96 7.99 1.65
CA LEU A 49 -5.73 7.88 2.45
C LEU A 49 -4.52 8.42 1.68
N TRP A 50 -4.30 7.95 0.46
CA TRP A 50 -3.18 8.37 -0.38
C TRP A 50 -3.16 9.87 -0.64
N LYS A 51 -4.32 10.48 -0.96
CA LYS A 51 -4.44 11.93 -1.16
C LYS A 51 -4.07 12.68 0.12
N SER A 52 -4.53 12.21 1.28
CA SER A 52 -4.28 12.87 2.57
C SER A 52 -2.81 12.87 3.00
N LEU A 53 -2.02 11.89 2.54
CA LEU A 53 -0.60 11.76 2.91
C LEU A 53 0.33 12.64 2.08
N LYS A 54 -0.13 13.18 0.95
CA LYS A 54 0.72 13.98 0.04
C LYS A 54 1.17 15.29 0.70
N GLY A 55 2.47 15.54 0.66
CA GLY A 55 3.07 16.76 1.20
C GLY A 55 3.17 16.79 2.74
N VAL A 56 2.73 15.74 3.42
CA VAL A 56 2.82 15.61 4.89
C VAL A 56 3.63 14.39 5.32
N ALA A 57 3.52 13.25 4.63
CA ALA A 57 4.25 12.03 4.95
C ALA A 57 5.52 11.85 4.09
N GLU A 58 6.43 11.00 4.55
CA GLU A 58 7.57 10.54 3.74
C GLU A 58 7.10 9.93 2.41
N GLN A 59 7.79 10.26 1.32
CA GLN A 59 7.41 9.84 -0.04
C GLN A 59 7.26 8.32 -0.18
N LYS A 60 8.10 7.52 0.50
CA LYS A 60 8.01 6.06 0.49
C LYS A 60 6.68 5.53 1.07
N LEU A 61 6.11 6.22 2.06
CA LEU A 61 4.83 5.84 2.66
C LEU A 61 3.67 6.20 1.73
N VAL A 62 3.73 7.39 1.12
CA VAL A 62 2.77 7.82 0.10
C VAL A 62 2.77 6.85 -1.09
N ASP A 63 3.95 6.48 -1.57
CA ASP A 63 4.10 5.52 -2.66
C ASP A 63 3.66 4.12 -2.24
N GLY A 64 3.94 3.69 -1.01
CA GLY A 64 3.47 2.43 -0.45
C GLY A 64 1.96 2.29 -0.50
N VAL A 65 1.20 3.30 -0.05
CA VAL A 65 -0.27 3.29 -0.14
C VAL A 65 -0.72 3.24 -1.60
N GLN A 66 -0.04 3.96 -2.49
CA GLN A 66 -0.31 3.87 -3.92
C GLN A 66 -0.03 2.46 -4.48
N GLY A 67 0.95 1.74 -3.92
CA GLY A 67 1.21 0.33 -4.21
C GLY A 67 0.03 -0.56 -3.83
N LEU A 68 -0.56 -0.37 -2.65
CA LEU A 68 -1.77 -1.10 -2.20
C LEU A 68 -2.94 -0.89 -3.17
N ILE A 69 -3.21 0.37 -3.53
CA ILE A 69 -4.23 0.74 -4.52
C ILE A 69 -4.00 -0.01 -5.85
N GLN A 70 -2.75 -0.07 -6.29
CA GLN A 70 -2.38 -0.74 -7.54
C GLN A 70 -2.51 -2.27 -7.46
N ILE A 71 -2.23 -2.90 -6.32
CA ILE A 71 -2.49 -4.34 -6.11
C ILE A 71 -4.00 -4.62 -6.14
N ALA A 72 -4.83 -3.83 -5.45
CA ALA A 72 -6.28 -3.99 -5.51
C ALA A 72 -6.80 -3.88 -6.96
N ALA A 73 -6.34 -2.86 -7.69
CA ALA A 73 -6.67 -2.71 -9.10
C ALA A 73 -6.13 -3.86 -9.98
N MET A 74 -4.95 -4.40 -9.68
CA MET A 74 -4.34 -5.52 -10.40
C MET A 74 -5.21 -6.77 -10.26
N LEU A 75 -5.59 -7.12 -9.03
CA LEU A 75 -6.43 -8.26 -8.72
C LEU A 75 -7.82 -8.13 -9.36
N LEU A 76 -8.43 -6.94 -9.33
CA LEU A 76 -9.67 -6.67 -10.07
C LEU A 76 -9.51 -6.82 -11.60
N ASN A 77 -8.34 -6.45 -12.15
CA ASN A 77 -8.06 -6.67 -13.57
C ASN A 77 -7.88 -8.16 -13.88
N HIS A 78 -7.33 -8.94 -12.95
CA HIS A 78 -7.21 -10.38 -13.08
C HIS A 78 -8.59 -11.06 -13.10
N GLU A 79 -9.51 -10.69 -12.18
CA GLU A 79 -10.91 -11.17 -12.21
C GLU A 79 -11.61 -10.86 -13.54
N ARG A 80 -11.26 -9.72 -14.15
CA ARG A 80 -11.78 -9.26 -15.44
C ARG A 80 -11.02 -9.80 -16.64
N LYS A 81 -10.02 -10.67 -16.43
CA LYS A 81 -9.17 -11.30 -17.46
C LYS A 81 -8.44 -10.29 -18.36
N LYS A 82 -7.97 -9.18 -17.77
CA LYS A 82 -7.30 -8.08 -18.48
C LYS A 82 -5.78 -8.20 -18.39
N VAL A 83 -5.17 -8.97 -19.29
CA VAL A 83 -3.71 -9.22 -19.35
C VAL A 83 -2.88 -7.94 -19.17
N ARG A 84 -3.07 -6.95 -20.05
CA ARG A 84 -2.34 -5.68 -20.00
C ARG A 84 -2.53 -4.92 -18.67
N GLY A 85 -3.71 -5.03 -18.07
CA GLY A 85 -4.01 -4.39 -16.79
C GLY A 85 -3.19 -5.02 -15.67
N VAL A 86 -3.20 -6.35 -15.59
CA VAL A 86 -2.45 -7.10 -14.57
C VAL A 86 -0.95 -6.85 -14.71
N THR A 87 -0.35 -7.05 -15.90
CA THR A 87 1.10 -6.91 -16.09
C THR A 87 1.60 -5.49 -15.77
N ASN A 88 0.88 -4.46 -16.20
CA ASN A 88 1.29 -3.08 -15.95
C ASN A 88 1.15 -2.69 -14.46
N LEU A 89 0.08 -3.14 -13.80
CA LEU A 89 -0.14 -2.81 -12.40
C LEU A 89 0.79 -3.60 -11.49
N TRP A 90 1.15 -4.83 -11.83
CA TRP A 90 2.18 -5.59 -11.12
C TRP A 90 3.53 -4.86 -11.11
N ALA A 91 4.00 -4.44 -12.29
CA ALA A 91 5.28 -3.74 -12.41
C ALA A 91 5.31 -2.43 -11.60
N LYS A 92 4.21 -1.66 -11.65
CA LYS A 92 4.10 -0.39 -10.92
C LYS A 92 3.96 -0.58 -9.40
N SER A 93 3.13 -1.53 -8.97
CA SER A 93 2.93 -1.80 -7.55
C SER A 93 4.20 -2.35 -6.92
N SER A 94 4.92 -3.24 -7.62
CA SER A 94 6.18 -3.79 -7.14
C SER A 94 7.20 -2.71 -6.82
N ALA A 95 7.42 -1.78 -7.75
CA ALA A 95 8.37 -0.67 -7.57
C ALA A 95 7.99 0.26 -6.39
N LYS A 96 6.71 0.28 -6.00
CA LYS A 96 6.20 1.11 -4.90
C LYS A 96 6.18 0.41 -3.55
N LEU A 97 5.99 -0.91 -3.54
CA LEU A 97 5.97 -1.72 -2.33
C LEU A 97 7.37 -2.13 -1.87
N GLU A 98 8.34 -2.27 -2.79
CA GLU A 98 9.71 -2.68 -2.45
C GLU A 98 10.37 -1.78 -1.36
N PRO A 99 10.27 -0.44 -1.38
CA PRO A 99 10.86 0.41 -0.34
C PRO A 99 10.17 0.30 1.04
N VAL A 100 8.99 -0.33 1.10
CA VAL A 100 8.19 -0.52 2.33
C VAL A 100 7.88 -2.01 2.56
N ILE A 101 8.71 -2.90 2.01
CA ILE A 101 8.47 -4.35 2.04
C ILE A 101 8.44 -4.91 3.47
N ASP A 102 9.19 -4.30 4.37
CA ASP A 102 9.25 -4.66 5.79
C ASP A 102 7.97 -4.29 6.55
N GLY A 103 7.14 -3.40 5.99
CA GLY A 103 5.86 -3.00 6.57
C GLY A 103 5.37 -1.62 6.15
N LEU A 104 4.05 -1.44 6.19
CA LEU A 104 3.39 -0.17 5.90
C LEU A 104 2.18 0.01 6.82
N PHE A 105 2.28 0.89 7.81
CA PHE A 105 1.18 1.19 8.75
C PHE A 105 0.57 -0.07 9.39
N GLY A 106 1.41 -1.01 9.81
CA GLY A 106 0.98 -2.29 10.40
C GLY A 106 0.66 -3.38 9.38
N ILE A 107 0.58 -3.08 8.08
CA ILE A 107 0.38 -4.09 7.04
C ILE A 107 1.68 -4.87 6.80
N ASP A 108 1.57 -6.20 6.77
CA ASP A 108 2.63 -7.10 6.28
C ASP A 108 2.68 -7.05 4.74
N VAL A 109 3.49 -6.12 4.24
CA VAL A 109 3.68 -5.89 2.79
C VAL A 109 4.40 -7.06 2.14
N SER A 110 5.31 -7.73 2.84
CA SER A 110 6.03 -8.90 2.33
C SER A 110 5.08 -10.04 1.98
N SER A 111 4.16 -10.38 2.89
CA SER A 111 3.10 -11.36 2.62
C SER A 111 2.21 -10.94 1.46
N LEU A 112 1.72 -9.69 1.44
CA LEU A 112 0.85 -9.20 0.38
C LEU A 112 1.54 -9.28 -1.00
N TYR A 113 2.82 -8.90 -1.05
CA TYR A 113 3.63 -8.95 -2.27
C TYR A 113 3.76 -10.39 -2.76
N ALA A 114 4.18 -11.31 -1.89
CA ALA A 114 4.36 -12.72 -2.21
C ALA A 114 3.06 -13.40 -2.65
N ASP A 115 1.95 -13.11 -1.97
CA ASP A 115 0.64 -13.70 -2.26
C ASP A 115 0.04 -13.13 -3.58
N SER A 116 0.42 -11.91 -3.97
CA SER A 116 -0.04 -11.26 -5.21
C SER A 116 0.81 -11.61 -6.44
N GLU A 117 2.08 -11.97 -6.25
CA GLU A 117 3.04 -12.26 -7.32
C GLU A 117 2.55 -13.32 -8.34
N PRO A 118 1.91 -14.44 -7.94
CA PRO A 118 1.50 -15.45 -8.91
C PRO A 118 0.50 -14.94 -9.97
N PHE A 119 -0.28 -13.90 -9.66
CA PHE A 119 -1.33 -13.39 -10.53
C PHE A 119 -0.82 -12.76 -11.83
N HIS A 120 0.39 -12.16 -11.84
CA HIS A 120 0.95 -11.61 -13.09
C HIS A 120 1.44 -12.69 -14.05
N ARG A 121 1.76 -13.89 -13.53
CA ARG A 121 2.16 -15.07 -14.31
C ARG A 121 0.95 -15.87 -14.81
N ASP A 122 -0.15 -15.82 -14.08
CA ASP A 122 -1.39 -16.54 -14.40
C ASP A 122 -2.20 -15.90 -15.55
N VAL A 123 -1.76 -14.77 -16.12
CA VAL A 123 -2.50 -13.98 -17.12
C VAL A 123 -2.81 -14.70 -18.44
N GLU A 124 -2.19 -15.84 -18.72
CA GLU A 124 -2.52 -16.64 -19.90
C GLU A 124 -3.77 -17.51 -19.69
N VAL A 125 -4.04 -17.90 -18.43
CA VAL A 125 -5.09 -18.88 -18.10
C VAL A 125 -6.15 -18.35 -17.12
N PHE A 126 -5.82 -17.34 -16.30
CA PHE A 126 -6.68 -16.76 -15.27
C PHE A 126 -7.31 -17.83 -14.37
N SER A 127 -6.49 -18.74 -13.87
CA SER A 127 -6.90 -19.89 -13.05
C SER A 127 -6.95 -19.58 -11.55
N LEU A 128 -6.24 -18.54 -11.11
CA LEU A 128 -6.19 -18.13 -9.71
C LEU A 128 -7.44 -17.36 -9.28
N VAL A 129 -7.79 -17.44 -8.01
CA VAL A 129 -8.95 -16.75 -7.42
C VAL A 129 -8.45 -15.56 -6.63
N ALA A 130 -8.62 -14.35 -7.15
CA ALA A 130 -8.09 -13.12 -6.54
C ALA A 130 -8.46 -12.95 -5.06
N SER A 131 -9.68 -13.32 -4.68
CA SER A 131 -10.15 -13.20 -3.29
C SER A 131 -9.45 -14.13 -2.30
N THR A 132 -8.57 -15.03 -2.73
CA THR A 132 -7.72 -15.82 -1.80
C THR A 132 -6.55 -15.02 -1.25
N VAL A 133 -6.15 -13.93 -1.89
CA VAL A 133 -5.12 -13.02 -1.35
C VAL A 133 -5.72 -12.26 -0.16
N LYS A 134 -5.05 -12.32 0.99
CA LYS A 134 -5.46 -11.63 2.22
C LYS A 134 -4.32 -10.79 2.77
N ILE A 135 -4.63 -9.56 3.15
CA ILE A 135 -3.75 -8.71 3.93
C ILE A 135 -3.67 -9.24 5.36
N LYS A 136 -2.43 -9.36 5.84
CA LYS A 136 -2.07 -9.71 7.22
C LYS A 136 -1.52 -8.46 7.91
N GLN A 137 -1.64 -8.43 9.23
CA GLN A 137 -0.99 -7.42 10.06
C GLN A 137 0.41 -7.92 10.47
N GLN A 138 1.36 -7.02 10.65
CA GLN A 138 2.67 -7.30 11.23
C GLN A 138 2.49 -7.86 12.65
N SER A 139 3.29 -8.87 12.99
CA SER A 139 3.29 -9.50 14.32
C SER A 139 4.10 -8.73 15.35
#